data_AF-A0A8T5NL41-F1
#
_entry.id   AF-A0A8T5NL41-F1
#
_cell.length_a   1.000
_cell.length_b   1.000
_cell.length_c   1.000
_cell.angle_alpha   90.00
_cell.angle_beta   90.00
_cell.angle_gamma   90.00
#
_symmetry.space_group_name_H-M   'P 1'
#
loop_
_entity.id
_entity.type
_entity.pdbx_description
1 polymer ?
#
loop_
_entity_poly.entity_id
_entity_poly.type
_entity_poly.pdbx_seq_one_letter_code
_entity_poly.pdbx_strand_id
1 'polypeptide(L)'
;MKATAFTVEKIPLIKPGDNIGQLISERTELKDHDIVIISSTVVSKSENNIRSIRDLPITEKAKNIALRNNIEPEFAQAVLNEGIEVLLESPFLLVRLKNGSICVNAGIDHSNVEGSDNILLLPEDADESARKIKDSLFELTGKKVSVIITDTNGRAFRIGQTGAAVGIAG
;
A
#
# COMPACT_ATOMS: atom_id res chain seq x y z
N MET A 1 -25.02 15.02 -14.53
CA MET A 1 -24.70 14.22 -13.33
C MET A 1 -23.63 14.97 -12.55
N LYS A 2 -23.80 15.18 -11.23
CA LYS A 2 -22.84 15.90 -10.39
C LYS A 2 -22.20 14.89 -9.44
N ALA A 3 -20.88 14.82 -9.42
CA ALA A 3 -20.11 14.05 -8.44
C ALA A 3 -19.55 14.98 -7.36
N THR A 4 -19.40 14.47 -6.15
CA THR A 4 -18.76 15.17 -5.02
C THR A 4 -17.67 14.28 -4.44
N ALA A 5 -16.52 14.88 -4.13
CA ALA A 5 -15.42 14.21 -3.46
C ALA A 5 -14.92 15.11 -2.32
N PHE A 6 -14.58 14.51 -1.19
CA PHE A 6 -14.06 15.18 -0.02
C PHE A 6 -13.14 14.24 0.76
N THR A 7 -12.31 14.81 1.63
CA THR A 7 -11.38 14.09 2.51
C THR A 7 -12.03 13.74 3.83
N VAL A 8 -11.68 12.58 4.40
CA VAL A 8 -12.03 12.24 5.79
C VAL A 8 -10.98 12.84 6.70
N GLU A 9 -11.33 13.95 7.35
CA GLU A 9 -10.42 14.70 8.20
C GLU A 9 -10.17 14.04 9.55
N LYS A 10 -9.07 14.41 10.21
CA LYS A 10 -8.73 14.01 11.60
C LYS A 10 -8.61 12.49 11.82
N ILE A 11 -8.17 11.75 10.81
CA ILE A 11 -7.73 10.36 10.96
C ILE A 11 -6.42 10.35 11.79
N PRO A 12 -6.33 9.56 12.88
CA PRO A 12 -5.14 9.51 13.71
C PRO A 12 -3.99 8.78 13.01
N LEU A 13 -2.79 8.80 13.62
CA LEU A 13 -1.72 7.90 13.22
C LEU A 13 -2.16 6.45 13.45
N ILE A 14 -2.21 5.69 12.37
CA ILE A 14 -2.68 4.30 12.37
C ILE A 14 -1.65 3.38 13.01
N LYS A 15 -2.15 2.49 13.85
CA LYS A 15 -1.38 1.48 14.57
C LYS A 15 -1.83 0.07 14.17
N PRO A 16 -0.98 -0.94 14.38
CA PRO A 16 -1.37 -2.34 14.28
C PRO A 16 -2.66 -2.64 15.05
N GLY A 17 -3.63 -3.24 14.38
CA GLY A 17 -4.93 -3.63 14.94
C GLY A 17 -6.03 -2.57 14.89
N ASP A 18 -5.76 -1.35 14.43
CA ASP A 18 -6.81 -0.33 14.31
C ASP A 18 -7.90 -0.73 13.31
N ASN A 19 -9.18 -0.54 13.67
CA ASN A 19 -10.31 -0.76 12.77
C ASN A 19 -10.53 0.46 11.87
N ILE A 20 -10.07 0.36 10.62
CA ILE A 20 -10.18 1.45 9.63
C ILE A 20 -11.64 1.83 9.34
N GLY A 21 -12.55 0.86 9.24
CA GLY A 21 -13.98 1.12 9.03
C GLY A 21 -14.57 1.97 10.16
N GLN A 22 -14.26 1.61 11.41
CA GLN A 22 -14.66 2.40 12.58
C GLN A 22 -14.12 3.82 12.52
N LEU A 23 -12.81 3.98 12.29
CA LEU A 23 -12.19 5.29 12.22
C LEU A 23 -12.84 6.20 11.17
N ILE A 24 -13.20 5.66 10.01
CA ILE A 24 -13.89 6.40 8.96
C ILE A 24 -15.33 6.76 9.39
N SER A 25 -16.11 5.79 9.85
CA SER A 25 -17.54 5.98 10.19
C SER A 25 -17.77 7.00 11.32
N GLU A 26 -16.82 7.14 12.24
CA GLU A 26 -16.90 8.13 13.33
C GLU A 26 -16.66 9.58 12.86
N ARG A 27 -16.12 9.76 11.65
CA ARG A 27 -15.63 11.06 11.15
C ARG A 27 -16.38 11.55 9.92
N THR A 28 -17.21 10.71 9.30
CA THR A 28 -17.99 11.10 8.15
C THR A 28 -19.29 10.31 8.05
N GLU A 29 -20.33 10.95 7.50
CA GLU A 29 -21.59 10.29 7.17
C GLU A 29 -21.50 9.67 5.78
N LEU A 30 -21.68 8.35 5.72
CA LEU A 30 -21.73 7.61 4.47
C LEU A 30 -23.16 7.50 3.95
N LYS A 31 -23.29 7.40 2.63
CA LYS A 31 -24.53 7.11 1.91
C LYS A 31 -24.39 5.82 1.13
N ASP A 32 -25.53 5.21 0.81
CA ASP A 32 -25.53 4.07 -0.09
C ASP A 32 -24.91 4.46 -1.44
N HIS A 33 -24.06 3.59 -1.96
CA HIS A 33 -23.29 3.75 -3.21
C HIS A 33 -22.16 4.79 -3.16
N ASP A 34 -21.77 5.27 -1.98
CA ASP A 34 -20.50 6.00 -1.85
C ASP A 34 -19.30 5.07 -2.11
N ILE A 35 -18.22 5.66 -2.61
CA ILE A 35 -16.93 4.99 -2.84
C ILE A 35 -15.93 5.54 -1.83
N VAL A 36 -15.42 4.66 -0.96
CA VAL A 36 -14.40 4.98 0.04
C VAL A 36 -13.04 4.61 -0.54
N ILE A 37 -12.17 5.61 -0.71
CA ILE A 37 -10.82 5.43 -1.26
C ILE A 37 -9.81 5.58 -0.12
N ILE A 38 -8.96 4.56 0.06
CA ILE A 38 -8.03 4.44 1.19
C ILE A 38 -6.62 4.21 0.65
N SER A 39 -5.59 4.80 1.25
CA SER A 39 -4.22 4.49 0.88
C SER A 39 -3.77 3.14 1.44
N SER A 40 -2.98 2.41 0.67
CA SER A 40 -2.31 1.16 1.06
C SER A 40 -1.56 1.34 2.38
N THR A 41 -0.91 2.48 2.59
CA THR A 41 -0.16 2.82 3.82
C THR A 41 -0.99 2.67 5.08
N VAL A 42 -2.23 3.17 5.08
CA VAL A 42 -3.14 3.08 6.23
C VAL A 42 -3.51 1.62 6.50
N VAL A 43 -3.83 0.88 5.44
CA VAL A 43 -4.23 -0.52 5.54
C VAL A 43 -3.06 -1.38 6.03
N SER A 44 -1.88 -1.26 5.41
CA SER A 44 -0.68 -1.99 5.80
C SER A 44 -0.26 -1.73 7.25
N LYS A 45 -0.43 -0.49 7.75
CA LYS A 45 -0.17 -0.19 9.17
C LYS A 45 -1.15 -0.91 10.09
N SER A 46 -2.45 -0.88 9.76
CA SER A 46 -3.46 -1.57 10.55
C SER A 46 -3.26 -3.09 10.57
N GLU A 47 -2.74 -3.65 9.49
CA GLU A 47 -2.45 -5.08 9.35
C GLU A 47 -1.07 -5.50 9.90
N ASN A 48 -0.30 -4.56 10.46
CA ASN A 48 1.04 -4.82 10.97
C ASN A 48 2.04 -5.33 9.91
N ASN A 49 1.96 -4.79 8.68
CA ASN A 49 2.88 -5.12 7.58
C ASN A 49 4.20 -4.33 7.63
N ILE A 50 4.61 -3.92 8.84
CA ILE A 50 5.91 -3.31 9.09
C ILE A 50 6.94 -4.43 9.22
N ARG A 51 8.05 -4.33 8.51
CA ARG A 51 9.17 -5.28 8.60
C ARG A 51 10.46 -4.52 8.85
N SER A 52 11.33 -5.10 9.66
CA SER A 52 12.70 -4.62 9.74
C SER A 52 13.51 -5.23 8.59
N ILE A 53 14.30 -4.41 7.92
CA ILE A 53 15.28 -4.85 6.92
C ILE A 53 16.66 -5.11 7.53
N ARG A 54 16.80 -4.91 8.85
CA ARG A 54 18.02 -5.21 9.58
C ARG A 54 18.33 -6.70 9.48
N ASP A 55 19.60 -7.03 9.27
CA ASP A 55 20.11 -8.40 9.21
C ASP A 55 19.53 -9.29 8.11
N LEU A 56 18.90 -8.72 7.07
CA LEU A 56 18.48 -9.49 5.90
C LEU A 56 19.70 -10.19 5.26
N PRO A 57 19.58 -11.46 4.83
CA PRO A 57 20.66 -12.17 4.15
C PRO A 57 20.86 -11.59 2.74
N ILE A 58 21.75 -10.60 2.63
CA ILE A 58 21.96 -9.85 1.39
C ILE A 58 22.67 -10.71 0.34
N THR A 59 21.99 -10.91 -0.78
CA THR A 59 22.54 -11.60 -1.96
C THR A 59 23.45 -10.70 -2.78
N GLU A 60 24.37 -11.29 -3.56
CA GLU A 60 25.19 -10.54 -4.53
C GLU A 60 24.34 -9.80 -5.57
N LYS A 61 23.16 -10.37 -5.92
CA LYS A 61 22.21 -9.70 -6.80
C LYS A 61 21.69 -8.40 -6.18
N ALA A 62 21.28 -8.44 -4.90
CA ALA A 62 20.82 -7.24 -4.19
C ALA A 62 21.91 -6.16 -4.12
N LYS A 63 23.16 -6.53 -3.80
CA LYS A 63 24.29 -5.57 -3.76
C LYS A 63 24.53 -4.88 -5.10
N ASN A 64 24.53 -5.65 -6.20
CA ASN A 64 24.74 -5.11 -7.54
C ASN A 64 23.61 -4.16 -7.96
N ILE A 65 22.36 -4.52 -7.66
CA ILE A 65 21.20 -3.67 -7.91
C ILE A 65 21.29 -2.39 -7.06
N ALA A 66 21.60 -2.52 -5.77
CA ALA A 66 21.72 -1.39 -4.86
C ALA A 66 22.75 -0.36 -5.34
N LEU A 67 23.92 -0.82 -5.76
CA LEU A 67 24.99 0.02 -6.32
C LEU A 67 24.52 0.80 -7.56
N ARG A 68 23.79 0.16 -8.48
CA ARG A 68 23.31 0.78 -9.73
C ARG A 68 22.23 1.83 -9.52
N ASN A 69 21.49 1.75 -8.42
CA ASN A 69 20.36 2.64 -8.13
C ASN A 69 20.65 3.63 -7.00
N ASN A 70 21.84 3.56 -6.39
CA ASN A 70 22.22 4.37 -5.23
C ASN A 70 21.19 4.25 -4.08
N ILE A 71 20.86 3.01 -3.73
CA ILE A 71 19.98 2.62 -2.62
C ILE A 71 20.72 1.63 -1.69
N GLU A 72 20.17 1.36 -0.52
CA GLU A 72 20.74 0.40 0.42
C GLU A 72 20.56 -1.07 -0.07
N PRO A 73 21.57 -1.95 0.09
CA PRO A 73 21.47 -3.38 -0.23
C PRO A 73 20.33 -4.11 0.47
N GLU A 74 20.04 -3.74 1.71
CA GLU A 74 18.94 -4.25 2.54
C GLU A 74 17.59 -3.95 1.91
N PHE A 75 17.42 -2.73 1.39
CA PHE A 75 16.19 -2.34 0.70
C PHE A 75 16.05 -3.09 -0.62
N ALA A 76 17.12 -3.16 -1.42
CA ALA A 76 17.12 -3.95 -2.66
C ALA A 76 16.79 -5.43 -2.38
N GLN A 77 17.33 -6.00 -1.30
CA GLN A 77 17.03 -7.37 -0.88
C GLN A 77 15.56 -7.54 -0.45
N ALA A 78 15.00 -6.58 0.27
CA ALA A 78 13.58 -6.59 0.64
C ALA A 78 12.67 -6.58 -0.59
N VAL A 79 12.95 -5.72 -1.58
CA VAL A 79 12.22 -5.69 -2.86
C VAL A 79 12.30 -7.04 -3.57
N LEU A 80 13.47 -7.67 -3.59
CA LEU A 80 13.67 -9.00 -4.21
C LEU A 80 12.96 -10.13 -3.46
N ASN A 81 12.75 -10.00 -2.15
CA ASN A 81 12.02 -10.99 -1.36
C ASN A 81 10.51 -10.95 -1.65
N GLU A 82 9.96 -9.76 -1.90
CA GLU A 82 8.54 -9.56 -2.22
C GLU A 82 8.21 -9.81 -3.69
N GLY A 83 9.10 -9.40 -4.60
CA GLY A 83 8.95 -9.59 -6.03
C GLY A 83 9.18 -11.04 -6.47
N ILE A 84 8.31 -11.56 -7.34
CA ILE A 84 8.49 -12.89 -7.95
C ILE A 84 9.28 -12.83 -9.26
N GLU A 85 9.39 -11.66 -9.88
CA GLU A 85 10.11 -11.45 -11.12
C GLU A 85 10.63 -10.01 -11.20
N VAL A 86 11.88 -9.84 -11.65
CA VAL A 86 12.50 -8.53 -11.87
C VAL A 86 12.42 -8.19 -13.35
N LEU A 87 11.71 -7.11 -13.69
CA LEU A 87 11.51 -6.63 -15.07
C LEU A 87 12.51 -5.56 -15.46
N LEU A 88 12.93 -4.74 -14.48
CA LEU A 88 13.96 -3.72 -14.65
C LEU A 88 14.78 -3.61 -13.38
N GLU A 89 16.11 -3.59 -13.51
CA GLU A 89 17.03 -3.46 -12.38
C GLU A 89 17.54 -2.02 -12.21
N SER A 90 17.45 -1.14 -13.21
CA SER A 90 17.96 0.24 -13.19
C SER A 90 17.28 1.07 -14.29
N PRO A 91 16.98 2.37 -14.10
CA PRO A 91 17.39 3.26 -12.99
C PRO A 91 16.50 3.16 -11.74
N PHE A 92 15.59 2.19 -11.69
CA PHE A 92 14.83 1.80 -10.50
C PHE A 92 14.47 0.32 -10.62
N LEU A 93 14.06 -0.31 -9.51
CA LEU A 93 13.62 -1.70 -9.51
C LEU A 93 12.15 -1.76 -9.91
N LEU A 94 11.86 -2.38 -11.05
CA LEU A 94 10.50 -2.72 -11.46
C LEU A 94 10.32 -4.23 -11.30
N VAL A 95 9.36 -4.64 -10.49
CA VAL A 95 9.12 -6.05 -10.18
C VAL A 95 7.65 -6.40 -10.35
N ARG A 96 7.39 -7.69 -10.57
CA ARG A 96 6.05 -8.27 -10.52
C ARG A 96 5.83 -8.93 -9.16
N LEU A 97 4.69 -8.68 -8.54
CA LEU A 97 4.27 -9.28 -7.27
C LEU A 97 3.43 -10.55 -7.50
N LYS A 98 3.24 -11.33 -6.44
CA LYS A 98 2.41 -12.55 -6.45
C LYS A 98 0.97 -12.30 -6.90
N ASN A 99 0.41 -11.15 -6.51
CA ASN A 99 -0.95 -10.74 -6.90
C ASN A 99 -1.05 -10.22 -8.35
N GLY A 100 0.05 -10.25 -9.11
CA GLY A 100 0.10 -9.81 -10.51
C GLY A 100 0.42 -8.33 -10.71
N SER A 101 0.48 -7.53 -9.65
CA SER A 101 0.85 -6.12 -9.74
C SER A 101 2.28 -5.96 -10.26
N ILE A 102 2.47 -5.01 -11.18
CA ILE A 102 3.80 -4.58 -11.62
C ILE A 102 4.04 -3.19 -11.08
N CYS A 103 4.97 -3.05 -10.14
CA CYS A 103 5.21 -1.82 -9.42
C CYS A 103 6.69 -1.61 -9.13
N VAL A 104 7.03 -0.35 -8.87
CA VAL A 104 8.38 0.03 -8.47
C VAL A 104 8.61 -0.42 -7.04
N ASN A 105 9.79 -0.98 -6.75
CA ASN A 105 10.20 -1.39 -5.41
C ASN A 105 9.20 -2.32 -4.67
N ALA A 106 8.46 -3.16 -5.40
CA ALA A 106 7.43 -4.04 -4.82
C ALA A 106 6.32 -3.30 -4.05
N GLY A 107 6.14 -1.99 -4.26
CA GLY A 107 5.21 -1.16 -3.47
C GLY A 107 5.67 -0.95 -2.02
N ILE A 108 6.92 -1.26 -1.70
CA ILE A 108 7.49 -1.06 -0.37
C ILE A 108 7.69 0.44 -0.12
N ASP A 109 7.17 0.93 1.00
CA ASP A 109 7.29 2.33 1.44
C ASP A 109 8.26 2.45 2.63
N HIS A 110 9.21 3.38 2.54
CA HIS A 110 10.14 3.77 3.60
C HIS A 110 9.77 5.09 4.28
N SER A 111 8.93 5.92 3.66
CA SER A 111 8.76 7.33 4.02
C SER A 111 7.83 7.54 5.22
N ASN A 112 6.96 6.57 5.50
CA ASN A 112 5.87 6.70 6.48
C ASN A 112 5.98 5.75 7.67
N VAL A 113 7.16 5.20 7.95
CA VAL A 113 7.39 4.22 9.03
C VAL A 113 8.41 4.74 10.03
N GLU A 114 8.18 4.48 11.31
CA GLU A 114 9.15 4.84 12.36
C GLU A 114 10.34 3.88 12.35
N GLY A 115 11.55 4.44 12.50
CA GLY A 115 12.81 3.68 12.53
C GLY A 115 13.48 3.61 11.15
N SER A 116 14.80 3.84 11.10
CA SER A 116 15.59 3.85 9.86
C SER A 116 15.57 2.53 9.12
N ASP A 117 15.40 1.43 9.85
CA ASP A 117 15.54 0.08 9.32
C ASP A 117 14.19 -0.58 9.09
N ASN A 118 13.09 0.18 9.14
CA ASN A 118 11.75 -0.35 8.95
C ASN A 118 11.19 0.04 7.59
N ILE A 119 10.47 -0.91 7.01
CA ILE A 119 9.72 -0.76 5.76
C ILE A 119 8.26 -1.14 5.98
N LEU A 120 7.40 -0.59 5.14
CA LEU A 120 6.00 -1.00 5.04
C LEU A 120 5.80 -1.79 3.76
N LEU A 121 5.36 -3.03 3.90
CA LEU A 121 4.95 -3.85 2.77
C LEU A 121 3.49 -3.53 2.40
N LEU A 122 3.11 -3.78 1.14
CA LEU A 122 1.71 -3.76 0.73
C LEU A 122 0.88 -4.80 1.52
N PRO A 123 -0.45 -4.65 1.59
CA PRO A 123 -1.32 -5.72 2.06
C PRO A 123 -1.09 -7.00 1.26
N GLU A 124 -1.00 -8.14 1.95
CA GLU A 124 -0.80 -9.44 1.28
C GLU A 124 -1.95 -9.76 0.31
N ASP A 125 -3.18 -9.44 0.72
CA ASP A 125 -4.38 -9.48 -0.11
C ASP A 125 -5.20 -8.20 0.10
N ALA A 126 -4.94 -7.18 -0.71
CA ALA A 126 -5.62 -5.90 -0.61
C ALA A 126 -7.11 -5.98 -0.99
N ASP A 127 -7.54 -6.93 -1.84
CA ASP A 127 -8.96 -7.13 -2.12
C ASP A 127 -9.68 -7.65 -0.86
N GLU A 128 -9.04 -8.55 -0.11
CA GLU A 128 -9.55 -9.02 1.17
C GLU A 128 -9.58 -7.92 2.24
N SER A 129 -8.53 -7.10 2.32
CA SER A 129 -8.53 -5.91 3.19
C SER A 129 -9.69 -4.97 2.85
N ALA A 130 -9.93 -4.72 1.55
CA ALA A 130 -11.04 -3.88 1.08
C ALA A 130 -12.40 -4.48 1.48
N ARG A 131 -12.58 -5.81 1.36
CA ARG A 131 -13.79 -6.51 1.82
C ARG A 131 -14.02 -6.35 3.32
N LYS A 132 -13.00 -6.59 4.15
CA LYS A 132 -13.10 -6.43 5.61
C LYS A 132 -13.48 -5.00 6.02
N ILE A 133 -12.90 -4.00 5.37
CA ILE A 133 -13.24 -2.59 5.64
C ILE A 133 -14.67 -2.29 5.21
N LYS A 134 -15.09 -2.76 4.03
CA LYS A 134 -16.46 -2.61 3.55
C LYS A 134 -17.48 -3.24 4.52
N ASP A 135 -17.20 -4.45 4.99
CA ASP A 135 -18.08 -5.18 5.91
C ASP A 135 -18.16 -4.45 7.26
N SER A 136 -17.02 -4.00 7.81
CA SER A 136 -16.98 -3.16 9.02
C SER A 136 -17.81 -1.88 8.86
N LEU A 137 -17.70 -1.18 7.73
CA LEU A 137 -18.51 0.01 7.45
C LEU A 137 -20.01 -0.31 7.36
N PHE A 138 -20.37 -1.45 6.75
CA PHE A 138 -21.76 -1.88 6.68
C PHE A 138 -22.32 -2.21 8.07
N GLU A 139 -21.57 -2.94 8.90
CA GLU A 139 -21.98 -3.26 10.27
C GLU A 139 -22.19 -2.01 11.13
N LEU A 140 -21.33 -1.00 10.98
CA LEU A 140 -21.37 0.22 11.78
C LEU A 140 -22.41 1.24 11.32
N THR A 141 -22.70 1.29 10.02
CA THR A 141 -23.52 2.37 9.42
C THR A 141 -24.78 1.90 8.72
N GLY A 142 -24.88 0.60 8.41
CA GLY A 142 -25.93 0.02 7.57
C GLY A 142 -25.85 0.42 6.09
N LYS A 143 -24.79 1.11 5.64
CA LYS A 143 -24.65 1.65 4.28
C LYS A 143 -23.89 0.72 3.36
N LYS A 144 -24.41 0.55 2.15
CA LYS A 144 -23.78 -0.26 1.10
C LYS A 144 -22.82 0.60 0.29
N VAL A 145 -21.54 0.58 0.67
CA VAL A 145 -20.47 1.31 -0.01
C VAL A 145 -19.54 0.39 -0.80
N SER A 146 -18.75 0.98 -1.67
CA SER A 146 -17.60 0.34 -2.34
C SER A 146 -16.30 0.82 -1.70
N VAL A 147 -15.29 -0.04 -1.63
CA VAL A 147 -13.97 0.30 -1.08
C VAL A 147 -12.91 0.10 -2.15
N ILE A 148 -12.03 1.10 -2.32
CA ILE A 148 -10.84 1.03 -3.19
C ILE A 148 -9.62 1.34 -2.33
N ILE A 149 -8.67 0.41 -2.29
CA ILE A 149 -7.34 0.64 -1.73
C ILE A 149 -6.43 1.06 -2.87
N THR A 150 -5.67 2.13 -2.64
CA THR A 150 -4.81 2.76 -3.65
C THR A 150 -3.36 2.81 -3.19
N ASP A 151 -2.45 2.72 -4.14
CA ASP A 151 -1.02 2.90 -3.91
C ASP A 151 -0.40 3.84 -4.96
N THR A 152 0.65 4.56 -4.57
CA THR A 152 1.26 5.58 -5.44
C THR A 152 2.27 4.96 -6.38
N ASN A 153 2.01 5.03 -7.69
CA ASN A 153 2.85 4.39 -8.69
C ASN A 153 3.22 5.34 -9.83
N GLY A 154 4.40 5.12 -10.41
CA GLY A 154 4.77 5.69 -11.71
C GLY A 154 4.03 5.00 -12.86
N ARG A 155 4.27 5.43 -14.10
CA ARG A 155 3.76 4.73 -15.29
C ARG A 155 4.62 4.98 -16.51
N ALA A 156 4.56 4.05 -17.46
CA ALA A 156 5.35 4.12 -18.68
C ALA A 156 5.11 5.44 -19.45
N PHE A 157 6.19 5.92 -20.07
CA PHE A 157 6.21 7.02 -21.04
C PHE A 157 5.88 8.42 -20.49
N ARG A 158 5.63 8.63 -19.19
CA ARG A 158 5.50 9.98 -18.63
C ARG A 158 6.09 10.10 -17.23
N ILE A 159 6.48 11.33 -16.90
CA ILE A 159 7.04 11.73 -15.61
C ILE A 159 5.90 11.98 -14.61
N GLY A 160 6.16 11.69 -13.33
CA GLY A 160 5.24 11.87 -12.22
C GLY A 160 4.55 10.58 -11.78
N GLN A 161 3.96 10.60 -10.58
CA GLN A 161 3.25 9.48 -9.98
C GLN A 161 1.73 9.75 -9.98
N THR A 162 0.94 8.68 -9.89
CA THR A 162 -0.51 8.73 -9.71
C THR A 162 -0.97 7.61 -8.78
N GLY A 163 -2.18 7.72 -8.23
CA GLY A 163 -2.79 6.64 -7.47
C GLY A 163 -3.28 5.55 -8.41
N ALA A 164 -2.93 4.30 -8.13
CA ALA A 164 -3.47 3.12 -8.79
C ALA A 164 -4.23 2.27 -7.76
N ALA A 165 -5.35 1.67 -8.18
CA ALA A 165 -6.05 0.70 -7.34
C ALA A 165 -5.19 -0.57 -7.18
N VAL A 166 -5.03 -1.02 -5.94
CA VAL A 166 -4.32 -2.25 -5.58
C VAL A 166 -5.25 -3.25 -4.87
N GLY A 167 -6.39 -2.79 -4.36
CA GLY A 167 -7.44 -3.64 -3.81
C GLY A 167 -8.83 -3.02 -3.99
N ILE A 168 -9.85 -3.84 -4.21
CA ILE A 168 -11.23 -3.41 -4.45
C ILE A 168 -12.26 -4.34 -3.79
N ALA A 169 -13.39 -3.77 -3.37
CA ALA A 169 -14.55 -4.52 -2.92
C ALA A 169 -15.87 -3.75 -3.13
N GLY A 170 -16.86 -4.40 -3.76
CA GLY A 170 -18.20 -3.83 -4.01
C GLY A 170 -18.29 -3.16 -5.36
#